data_AF-A0A3M0YS39-F1
#
_entry.id   AF-A0A3M0YS39-F1
#
_cell.length_a   1.000
_cell.length_b   1.000
_cell.length_c   1.000
_cell.angle_alpha   90.00
_cell.angle_beta   90.00
_cell.angle_gamma   90.00
#
_symmetry.space_group_name_H-M   'P 1'
#
loop_
_entity.id
_entity.type
_entity.pdbx_description
1 polymer ?
#
loop_
_entity_poly.entity_id
_entity_poly.type
_entity_poly.pdbx_seq_one_letter_code
_entity_poly.pdbx_strand_id
1 'polypeptide(L)' 'WLRDHQDTLPCIIRNGMHGPVVVNGITYEGEMPSNKQLNAVLINNLINYINHAWGNDFGEADIRRTEAALERCQ' A
#
# COMPACT_ATOMS: atom_id res chain seq x y z
N TRP A 1 -9.48 -6.26 3.64
CA TRP A 1 -8.59 -5.98 2.49
C TRP A 1 -7.36 -5.20 2.92
N LEU A 2 -7.45 -3.90 3.21
CA LEU A 2 -6.28 -3.07 3.56
C LEU A 2 -5.46 -3.61 4.74
N ARG A 3 -6.13 -4.08 5.80
CA ARG A 3 -5.52 -4.76 6.96
C ARG A 3 -4.73 -6.02 6.56
N ASP A 4 -5.26 -6.77 5.60
CA ASP A 4 -4.78 -8.13 5.27
C ASP A 4 -3.72 -8.12 4.16
N HIS A 5 -3.47 -6.96 3.53
CA HIS A 5 -2.61 -6.83 2.35
C HIS A 5 -1.45 -5.83 2.56
N GLN A 6 -1.08 -5.56 3.83
CA GLN A 6 -0.06 -4.57 4.20
C GLN A 6 1.28 -4.76 3.46
N ASP A 7 1.74 -6.01 3.29
CA ASP A 7 3.02 -6.32 2.64
C ASP A 7 3.06 -5.96 1.15
N THR A 8 1.89 -5.82 0.51
CA THR A 8 1.78 -5.50 -0.92
C THR A 8 1.58 -4.01 -1.19
N LEU A 9 1.22 -3.23 -0.16
CA LEU A 9 0.95 -1.80 -0.29
C LEU A 9 2.15 -1.02 -0.86
N PRO A 10 3.41 -1.29 -0.47
CA PRO A 10 4.55 -0.60 -1.07
C PRO A 10 4.61 -0.78 -2.58
N CYS A 11 4.40 -2.01 -3.08
CA CYS A 11 4.38 -2.30 -4.51
C CYS A 11 3.22 -1.60 -5.20
N ILE A 12 2.02 -1.64 -4.63
CA ILE A 12 0.83 -1.00 -5.20
C ILE A 12 1.01 0.51 -5.30
N ILE A 13 1.53 1.17 -4.25
CA ILE A 13 1.74 2.62 -4.27
C ILE A 13 2.80 3.01 -5.32
N ARG A 14 3.84 2.17 -5.49
CA ARG A 14 4.91 2.37 -6.45
C ARG A 14 4.48 2.11 -7.90
N ASN A 15 3.91 0.94 -8.15
CA ASN A 15 3.67 0.38 -9.49
C ASN A 15 2.23 0.53 -9.96
N GLY A 16 1.31 0.89 -9.07
CA GLY A 16 -0.11 0.90 -9.36
C GLY A 16 -0.78 -0.46 -9.18
N MET A 17 -2.06 -0.52 -9.52
CA MET A 17 -2.82 -1.78 -9.60
C MET A 17 -3.86 -1.68 -10.72
N HIS A 18 -4.24 -2.83 -11.28
CA HIS A 18 -5.33 -2.95 -12.24
C HIS A 18 -6.11 -4.24 -11.98
N GLY A 19 -7.35 -4.29 -12.49
CA GLY A 19 -8.23 -5.44 -12.34
C GLY A 19 -9.18 -5.34 -11.15
N PRO A 20 -10.09 -6.32 -10.99
CA PRO A 20 -11.12 -6.27 -9.96
C PRO A 20 -10.55 -6.56 -8.57
N VAL A 21 -10.95 -5.78 -7.57
CA VAL A 21 -10.64 -6.00 -6.15
C VAL A 21 -11.89 -5.86 -5.30
N VAL A 22 -11.98 -6.64 -4.21
CA VAL A 22 -13.10 -6.56 -3.27
C VAL A 22 -12.64 -5.90 -1.98
N VAL A 23 -13.17 -4.70 -1.71
CA VAL A 23 -12.86 -3.92 -0.51
C VAL A 23 -14.15 -3.71 0.28
N ASN A 24 -14.18 -4.19 1.52
CA ASN A 24 -15.33 -4.10 2.42
C ASN A 24 -16.64 -4.63 1.80
N GLY A 25 -16.56 -5.69 1.00
CA GLY A 25 -17.71 -6.33 0.34
C GLY A 25 -18.15 -5.65 -0.97
N ILE A 26 -17.50 -4.55 -1.37
CA ILE A 26 -17.78 -3.85 -2.63
C ILE A 26 -16.69 -4.20 -3.64
N THR A 27 -17.11 -4.58 -4.85
CA THR A 27 -16.19 -4.80 -5.98
C THR A 27 -15.85 -3.47 -6.62
N TYR A 28 -14.55 -3.22 -6.79
CA TYR A 28 -14.01 -2.10 -7.54
C TYR A 28 -13.29 -2.65 -8.76
N GLU A 29 -13.52 -2.04 -9.91
CA GLU A 29 -12.79 -2.33 -11.14
C GLU A 29 -12.32 -0.99 -11.73
N GLY A 30 -11.01 -0.82 -11.80
CA GLY A 30 -10.39 0.44 -12.21
C GLY A 30 -8.87 0.35 -12.22
N GLU A 31 -8.23 1.44 -12.61
CA GLU A 31 -6.78 1.55 -12.66
C GLU A 31 -6.29 2.53 -11.58
N MET A 32 -5.34 2.07 -10.76
CA MET A 32 -4.52 2.91 -9.92
C MET A 32 -3.18 3.11 -10.63
N PRO A 33 -2.83 4.32 -11.10
CA PRO A 33 -1.60 4.55 -11.85
C PRO A 33 -0.36 4.44 -10.95
N SER A 34 0.76 4.05 -11.55
CA SER A 34 2.06 3.98 -10.87
C SER A 34 2.55 5.35 -10.42
N ASN A 35 3.20 5.44 -9.25
CA ASN A 35 3.91 6.64 -8.81
C ASN A 35 5.37 6.32 -8.45
N LYS A 36 6.27 6.52 -9.43
CA LYS A 36 7.71 6.27 -9.29
C LYS A 36 8.47 7.40 -8.59
N GLN A 37 7.83 8.54 -8.31
CA GLN A 37 8.49 9.71 -7.70
C GLN A 37 8.63 9.58 -6.17
N LEU A 38 7.73 8.84 -5.52
CA LEU A 38 7.82 8.59 -4.09
C LEU A 38 9.08 7.76 -3.81
N ASN A 39 9.77 7.92 -2.68
CA ASN A 39 10.83 7.00 -2.29
C ASN A 39 10.33 6.06 -1.17
N ALA A 40 11.15 5.10 -0.73
CA ALA A 40 10.75 4.14 0.30
C ALA A 40 10.28 4.84 1.59
N VAL A 41 10.94 5.93 2.00
CA VAL A 41 10.59 6.72 3.19
C VAL A 41 9.22 7.37 3.03
N LEU A 42 8.95 8.00 1.90
CA LEU A 42 7.64 8.62 1.64
C LEU A 42 6.52 7.58 1.58
N ILE A 43 6.76 6.42 0.98
CA ILE A 43 5.81 5.31 0.94
C ILE A 43 5.54 4.79 2.36
N ASN A 44 6.59 4.58 3.17
CA ASN A 44 6.45 4.13 4.55
C ASN A 44 5.61 5.12 5.37
N ASN A 45 5.90 6.42 5.26
CA ASN A 45 5.17 7.46 5.98
C ASN A 45 3.70 7.54 5.54
N LEU A 46 3.42 7.35 4.25
CA LEU A 46 2.06 7.29 3.73
C LEU A 46 1.29 6.09 4.28
N ILE A 47 1.89 4.89 4.27
CA ILE A 47 1.29 3.68 4.86
C ILE A 47 1.05 3.90 6.35
N ASN A 48 2.01 4.48 7.07
CA ASN A 48 1.87 4.79 8.49
C ASN A 48 0.67 5.73 8.73
N TYR A 49 0.56 6.80 7.95
CA TYR A 49 -0.58 7.71 8.03
C TYR A 49 -1.91 6.97 7.79
N ILE A 50 -1.99 6.14 6.75
CA ILE A 50 -3.18 5.35 6.44
C ILE A 50 -3.53 4.39 7.59
N ASN A 51 -2.54 3.77 8.23
CA ASN A 51 -2.73 2.81 9.32
C ASN A 51 -3.31 3.44 10.60
N HIS A 52 -3.21 4.77 10.76
CA HIS A 52 -3.71 5.51 11.92
C HIS A 52 -4.84 6.51 11.58
N ALA A 53 -5.17 6.67 10.30
CA ALA A 53 -6.25 7.54 9.84
C ALA A 53 -7.57 6.78 9.72
N TRP A 54 -8.68 7.54 9.75
CA TRP A 54 -10.05 7.04 9.49
C TRP A 54 -10.50 5.84 10.34
N GLY A 55 -9.99 5.74 11.58
CA GLY A 55 -10.33 4.65 12.49
C GLY A 55 -9.57 3.34 12.23
N ASN A 56 -8.54 3.37 11.37
CA ASN A 56 -7.60 2.27 11.25
C ASN A 56 -6.70 2.20 12.49
N ASP A 57 -6.36 0.98 12.87
CA ASP A 57 -5.38 0.66 13.92
C ASP A 57 -4.62 -0.61 13.48
N PHE A 58 -3.72 -0.42 12.51
CA PHE A 58 -2.95 -1.52 11.90
C PHE A 58 -1.49 -1.56 12.38
N GLY A 59 -1.15 -0.72 13.37
CA GLY A 59 0.20 -0.57 13.88
C GLY A 59 1.12 0.27 12.99
N GLU A 60 2.31 0.52 13.52
CA GLU A 60 3.33 1.36 12.87
C GLU A 60 3.94 0.67 11.64
N ALA A 61 4.19 1.46 10.60
CA ALA A 61 4.89 0.99 9.42
C ALA A 61 6.41 0.91 9.67
N ASP A 62 6.99 -0.27 9.45
CA ASP A 62 8.44 -0.50 9.55
C ASP A 62 9.11 -0.24 8.19
N ILE A 63 10.01 0.75 8.17
CA ILE A 63 10.77 1.13 6.97
C ILE A 63 11.53 -0.06 6.38
N ARG A 64 12.08 -0.96 7.21
CA ARG A 64 12.84 -2.13 6.72
C ARG A 64 11.94 -3.10 5.96
N ARG A 65 10.69 -3.25 6.41
CA ARG A 65 9.69 -4.06 5.70
C ARG A 65 9.28 -3.39 4.40
N THR A 66 9.09 -2.08 4.40
CA THR A 66 8.77 -1.30 3.20
C THR A 66 9.88 -1.42 2.15
N GLU A 67 11.14 -1.27 2.53
CA GLU A 67 12.29 -1.44 1.64
C GLU A 67 12.37 -2.86 1.08
N ALA A 68 12.28 -3.87 1.96
CA ALA A 68 12.31 -5.27 1.54
C ALA A 68 11.13 -5.65 0.63
N ALA A 69 9.96 -5.04 0.81
CA ALA A 69 8.83 -5.21 -0.10
C ALA A 69 9.13 -4.57 -1.46
N LEU A 70 9.63 -3.34 -1.48
CA LEU A 70 9.99 -2.62 -2.71
C LEU A 70 11.06 -3.33 -3.54
N GLU A 71 12.03 -3.98 -2.90
CA GLU A 71 13.04 -4.79 -3.59
C GLU A 71 12.45 -6.04 -4.28
N ARG A 72 11.34 -6.56 -3.76
CA ARG A 72 10.64 -7.73 -4.32
C ARG A 72 9.59 -7.37 -5.38
N CYS A 73 9.26 -6.09 -5.54
CA CYS A 73 8.33 -5.63 -6.56
C CYS A 73 9.02 -5.73 -7.94
N GLN A 74 8.86 -6.87 -8.63
CA GLN A 74 9.25 -7.01 -10.04
C GLN A 74 8.20 -6.38 -10.96
#